data_AF-A0A9Q0SIE0-F1
#
_entry.id   AF-A0A9Q0SIE0-F1
#
_cell.length_a   1.000
_cell.length_b   1.000
_cell.length_c   1.000
_cell.angle_alpha   90.00
_cell.angle_beta   90.00
_cell.angle_gamma   90.00
#
_symmetry.space_group_name_H-M   'P 1'
#
loop_
_entity.id
_entity.type
_entity.pdbx_description
1 polymer ?
#
loop_
_entity_poly.entity_id
_entity_poly.type
_entity_poly.pdbx_seq_one_letter_code
_entity_poly.pdbx_strand_id
1 'polypeptide(L)'
;MSSVMEVTSHESHEESNNERLDLIHHLDPAATDVLLPDETFLKAAISLKDQVVEATWKRDNNMGAAIDPTVYTGLLGTAFTCLRSYEVTGNKQDLLLCSNIVDTCSISPHASSR
;
A
#
# COMPACT_ATOMS: atom_id res chain seq x y z
N MET A 1 -12.49 57.69 10.14
CA MET A 1 -13.02 57.73 8.76
C MET A 1 -12.20 56.75 7.93
N SER A 2 -12.91 55.81 7.27
CA SER A 2 -12.60 54.77 6.25
C SER A 2 -11.13 54.55 5.78
N SER A 3 -10.71 53.35 5.35
CA SER A 3 -11.42 52.41 4.47
C SER A 3 -10.82 50.99 4.48
N VAL A 4 -11.70 50.07 4.09
CA VAL A 4 -11.63 48.61 3.92
C VAL A 4 -10.56 48.13 2.93
N MET A 5 -9.94 46.98 3.24
CA MET A 5 -9.50 46.01 2.25
C MET A 5 -9.82 44.60 2.75
N GLU A 6 -10.80 43.99 2.10
CA GLU A 6 -11.20 42.59 2.16
C GLU A 6 -10.32 41.80 1.18
N VAL A 7 -9.62 40.76 1.65
CA VAL A 7 -9.18 39.66 0.80
C VAL A 7 -9.31 38.35 1.57
N THR A 8 -9.98 37.43 0.92
CA THR A 8 -10.53 36.12 1.29
C THR A 8 -9.49 35.00 1.45
N SER A 9 -9.74 34.15 2.45
CA SER A 9 -9.68 32.66 2.46
C SER A 9 -8.58 31.90 1.71
N HIS A 10 -7.80 31.08 2.44
CA HIS A 10 -7.63 29.67 2.09
C HIS A 10 -7.23 28.83 3.32
N GLU A 11 -8.04 27.80 3.59
CA GLU A 11 -7.92 26.80 4.64
C GLU A 11 -7.35 25.51 4.01
N SER A 12 -6.40 24.85 4.67
CA SER A 12 -6.20 23.41 4.52
C SER A 12 -5.47 22.91 5.77
N HIS A 13 -6.29 22.58 6.79
CA HIS A 13 -5.85 21.89 7.98
C HIS A 13 -5.96 20.38 7.71
N GLU A 14 -4.86 19.77 7.28
CA GLU A 14 -4.75 18.31 7.15
C GLU A 14 -4.55 17.69 8.55
N GLU A 15 -5.64 17.53 9.29
CA GLU A 15 -5.59 16.79 10.56
C GLU A 15 -6.89 16.00 10.75
N SER A 16 -7.07 14.91 10.00
CA SER A 16 -8.22 14.00 10.17
C SER A 16 -7.96 12.60 9.61
N ASN A 17 -6.78 12.02 9.89
CA ASN A 17 -6.53 10.60 9.59
C ASN A 17 -6.07 9.80 10.83
N ASN A 18 -5.79 10.46 11.95
CA ASN A 18 -5.18 9.85 13.12
C ASN A 18 -6.23 9.40 14.15
N GLU A 19 -7.35 10.13 14.21
CA GLU A 19 -8.47 9.88 15.14
C GLU A 19 -9.18 8.54 14.89
N ARG A 20 -9.19 8.08 13.64
CA ARG A 20 -9.79 6.78 13.27
C ARG A 20 -8.95 5.59 13.71
N LEU A 21 -7.63 5.75 13.75
CA LEU A 21 -6.71 4.68 14.13
C LEU A 21 -6.74 4.46 15.65
N ASP A 22 -6.83 5.53 16.43
CA ASP A 22 -6.93 5.48 17.89
C ASP A 22 -8.21 4.76 18.36
N LEU A 23 -9.29 4.83 17.57
CA LEU A 23 -10.53 4.14 17.90
C LEU A 23 -10.40 2.61 17.81
N ILE A 24 -9.54 2.10 16.92
CA ILE A 24 -9.31 0.66 16.68
C ILE A 24 -8.69 -0.01 17.92
N HIS A 25 -7.90 0.72 18.71
CA HIS A 25 -7.20 0.19 19.87
C HIS A 25 -8.10 0.00 21.12
N HIS A 26 -9.36 0.45 21.08
CA HIS A 26 -10.25 0.45 22.25
C HIS A 26 -11.55 -0.35 22.08
N LEU A 27 -11.68 -1.14 21.01
CA LEU A 27 -12.93 -1.83 20.69
C LEU A 27 -12.93 -3.30 21.15
N ASP A 28 -14.07 -3.69 21.74
CA ASP A 28 -14.40 -5.06 22.14
C ASP A 28 -14.36 -6.01 20.91
N PRO A 29 -13.63 -7.13 20.97
CA PRO A 29 -13.49 -8.09 19.86
C PRO A 29 -14.81 -8.71 19.38
N ALA A 30 -15.92 -8.53 20.09
CA ALA A 30 -17.26 -8.96 19.64
C ALA A 30 -17.97 -7.95 18.72
N ALA A 31 -17.47 -6.70 18.60
CA ALA A 31 -18.09 -5.63 17.81
C ALA A 31 -17.45 -5.42 16.42
N THR A 32 -16.50 -6.28 16.03
CA THR A 32 -15.71 -6.13 14.80
C THR A 32 -16.50 -6.33 13.51
N ASP A 33 -17.69 -6.91 13.57
CA ASP A 33 -18.55 -7.14 12.39
C ASP A 33 -19.14 -5.85 11.78
N VAL A 34 -18.95 -4.69 12.43
CA VAL A 34 -19.63 -3.43 12.07
C VAL A 34 -18.69 -2.32 11.60
N LEU A 35 -17.37 -2.45 11.73
CA LEU A 35 -16.51 -1.26 11.70
C LEU A 35 -16.07 -0.79 10.30
N LEU A 36 -16.10 -1.63 9.27
CA LEU A 36 -15.93 -1.21 7.88
C LEU A 36 -16.74 -2.16 6.98
N PRO A 37 -17.57 -1.66 6.05
CA PRO A 37 -18.14 -2.52 5.02
C PRO A 37 -17.01 -3.25 4.29
N ASP A 38 -17.15 -4.57 4.09
CA ASP A 38 -16.14 -5.42 3.42
C ASP A 38 -15.61 -4.79 2.12
N GLU A 39 -16.49 -4.13 1.37
CA GLU A 39 -16.15 -3.41 0.14
C GLU A 39 -15.23 -2.21 0.37
N THR A 40 -15.42 -1.47 1.46
CA THR A 40 -14.59 -0.31 1.81
C THR A 40 -13.19 -0.78 2.20
N PHE A 41 -13.11 -1.83 3.02
CA PHE A 41 -11.83 -2.41 3.41
C PHE A 41 -11.10 -3.01 2.20
N LEU A 42 -11.81 -3.75 1.35
CA LEU A 42 -11.24 -4.33 0.13
C LEU A 42 -10.69 -3.24 -0.80
N LYS A 43 -11.43 -2.14 -0.98
CA LYS A 43 -10.99 -1.01 -1.82
C LYS A 43 -9.73 -0.33 -1.25
N ALA A 44 -9.67 -0.16 0.07
CA ALA A 44 -8.47 0.35 0.74
C ALA A 44 -7.28 -0.61 0.59
N ALA A 45 -7.50 -1.92 0.74
CA ALA A 45 -6.47 -2.94 0.58
C ALA A 45 -5.92 -2.99 -0.86
N ILE A 46 -6.78 -2.87 -1.87
CA ILE A 46 -6.37 -2.78 -3.28
C ILE A 46 -5.53 -1.50 -3.50
N SER A 47 -5.96 -0.36 -2.95
CA SER A 47 -5.21 0.90 -3.06
C SER A 47 -3.84 0.80 -2.39
N LEU A 48 -3.77 0.19 -1.21
CA LEU A 48 -2.51 -0.04 -0.51
C LEU A 48 -1.56 -0.94 -1.32
N LYS A 49 -2.09 -2.04 -1.88
CA LYS A 49 -1.33 -2.92 -2.78
C LYS A 49 -0.76 -2.13 -3.96
N ASP A 50 -1.56 -1.29 -4.61
CA ASP A 50 -1.09 -0.47 -5.75
C ASP A 50 0.04 0.48 -5.35
N GLN A 51 -0.05 1.10 -4.17
CA GLN A 51 1.01 1.95 -3.62
C GLN A 51 2.30 1.16 -3.33
N VAL A 52 2.18 -0.02 -2.72
CA VAL A 52 3.33 -0.90 -2.43
C VAL A 52 4.01 -1.35 -3.73
N VAL A 53 3.24 -1.74 -4.75
CA VAL A 53 3.77 -2.10 -6.07
C VAL A 53 4.50 -0.92 -6.72
N GLU A 54 3.93 0.28 -6.65
CA GLU A 54 4.57 1.47 -7.21
C GLU A 54 5.91 1.77 -6.51
N ALA A 55 5.92 1.68 -5.18
CA ALA A 55 7.09 1.98 -4.37
C ALA A 55 8.22 0.95 -4.53
N THR A 56 7.88 -0.34 -4.58
CA THR A 56 8.87 -1.44 -4.53
C THR A 56 9.22 -2.01 -5.91
N TRP A 57 8.30 -2.00 -6.86
CA TRP A 57 8.52 -2.64 -8.16
C TRP A 57 8.79 -1.64 -9.28
N LYS A 58 7.97 -0.60 -9.43
CA LYS A 58 8.09 0.32 -10.57
C LYS A 58 9.16 1.38 -10.36
N ARG A 59 9.26 1.94 -9.15
CA ARG A 59 10.29 2.94 -8.83
C ARG A 59 11.70 2.34 -8.83
N ASP A 60 11.87 1.14 -8.27
CA ASP A 60 13.17 0.48 -8.16
C ASP A 60 13.66 -0.09 -9.50
N ASN A 61 12.77 -0.64 -10.34
CA ASN A 61 13.14 -1.07 -11.70
C ASN A 61 13.60 0.08 -12.60
N ASN A 62 13.19 1.33 -12.31
CA ASN A 62 13.57 2.50 -13.10
C ASN A 62 14.87 3.17 -12.60
N MET A 63 15.28 2.91 -11.35
CA MET A 63 16.43 3.57 -10.72
C MET A 63 17.65 2.65 -10.55
N GLY A 64 17.57 1.38 -10.98
CA GLY A 64 18.68 0.43 -10.88
C GLY A 64 19.03 0.07 -9.43
N ALA A 65 18.04 0.10 -8.53
CA ALA A 65 18.22 -0.33 -7.16
C ALA A 65 18.51 -1.84 -7.10
N ALA A 66 19.36 -2.26 -6.16
CA ALA A 66 19.64 -3.68 -5.94
C ALA A 66 18.34 -4.40 -5.52
N ILE A 67 18.02 -5.49 -6.21
CA ILE A 67 16.87 -6.33 -5.90
C ILE A 67 17.07 -6.97 -4.51
N ASP A 68 16.19 -6.66 -3.56
CA ASP A 68 16.03 -7.41 -2.31
C ASP A 68 15.02 -8.55 -2.53
N PRO A 69 15.45 -9.82 -2.62
CA PRO A 69 14.56 -10.95 -2.86
C PRO A 69 13.90 -11.49 -1.57
N THR A 70 14.00 -10.79 -0.44
CA THR A 70 13.39 -11.25 0.82
C THR A 70 11.88 -11.03 0.84
N VAL A 71 11.17 -11.85 1.64
CA VAL A 71 9.72 -11.73 1.83
C VAL A 71 9.37 -10.58 2.77
N TYR A 72 10.18 -10.33 3.80
CA TYR A 72 9.81 -9.43 4.89
C TYR A 72 9.90 -7.94 4.49
N THR A 73 10.96 -7.56 3.78
CA THR A 73 11.20 -6.18 3.34
C THR A 73 11.31 -6.03 1.83
N GLY A 74 11.53 -7.12 1.11
CA GLY A 74 11.88 -7.11 -0.29
C GLY A 74 10.71 -7.37 -1.25
N LEU A 75 11.08 -7.54 -2.52
CA LEU A 75 10.17 -7.74 -3.64
C LEU A 75 9.28 -8.96 -3.49
N LEU A 76 9.75 -10.00 -2.80
CA LEU A 76 8.96 -11.22 -2.62
C LEU A 76 7.76 -11.00 -1.69
N GLY A 77 7.83 -10.01 -0.78
CA GLY A 77 6.69 -9.54 0.01
C GLY A 77 5.64 -8.84 -0.86
N THR A 78 6.08 -8.03 -1.84
CA THR A 78 5.21 -7.42 -2.84
C THR A 78 4.55 -8.47 -3.73
N ALA A 79 5.30 -9.47 -4.19
CA ALA A 79 4.75 -10.59 -4.95
C ALA A 79 3.67 -11.34 -4.16
N PHE A 80 3.95 -11.66 -2.90
CA PHE A 80 2.97 -12.33 -2.03
C PHE A 80 1.70 -11.48 -1.85
N THR A 81 1.84 -10.16 -1.68
CA THR A 81 0.68 -9.25 -1.58
C THR A 81 -0.17 -9.26 -2.87
N CYS A 82 0.48 -9.30 -4.04
CA CYS A 82 -0.21 -9.43 -5.32
C CYS A 82 -0.94 -10.78 -5.46
N LEU A 83 -0.32 -11.88 -5.01
CA LEU A 83 -0.98 -13.20 -4.96
C LEU A 83 -2.23 -13.18 -4.07
N ARG A 84 -2.13 -12.62 -2.86
CA ARG A 84 -3.29 -12.49 -1.96
C ARG A 84 -4.41 -11.65 -2.56
N SER A 85 -4.06 -10.59 -3.29
CA SER A 85 -5.05 -9.78 -4.00
C SER A 85 -5.75 -10.56 -5.12
N TYR A 86 -5.02 -11.37 -5.88
CA TYR A 86 -5.59 -12.26 -6.90
C TYR A 86 -6.54 -13.29 -6.28
N GLU A 87 -6.17 -13.93 -5.17
CA GLU A 87 -7.02 -14.92 -4.51
C GLU A 87 -8.38 -14.35 -4.08
N VAL A 88 -8.40 -13.09 -3.65
CA VAL A 88 -9.62 -12.41 -3.19
C VAL A 88 -10.44 -11.84 -4.35
N THR A 89 -9.78 -11.25 -5.36
CA THR A 89 -10.45 -10.47 -6.41
C THR A 89 -10.61 -11.21 -7.75
N GLY A 90 -9.85 -12.29 -7.96
CA GLY A 90 -9.73 -12.97 -9.26
C GLY A 90 -8.97 -12.17 -10.33
N ASN A 91 -8.32 -11.05 -9.97
CA ASN A 91 -7.63 -10.19 -10.93
C ASN A 91 -6.36 -10.83 -11.51
N LYS A 92 -6.43 -11.26 -12.76
CA LYS A 92 -5.30 -11.91 -13.46
C LYS A 92 -4.07 -11.01 -13.63
N GLN A 93 -4.23 -9.68 -13.61
CA GLN A 93 -3.10 -8.76 -13.70
C GLN A 93 -2.22 -8.84 -12.45
N ASP A 94 -2.82 -9.01 -11.27
CA ASP A 94 -2.07 -9.15 -10.02
C ASP A 94 -1.29 -10.49 -10.00
N LEU A 95 -1.87 -11.56 -10.56
CA LEU A 95 -1.18 -12.83 -10.72
C LEU A 95 0.01 -12.74 -11.70
N LEU A 96 -0.20 -12.07 -12.84
CA LEU A 96 0.86 -11.86 -13.82
C LEU A 96 2.02 -11.05 -13.22
N LEU A 97 1.68 -9.98 -12.48
CA LEU A 97 2.68 -9.18 -11.79
C LEU A 97 3.43 -9.98 -10.73
N CYS A 98 2.73 -10.80 -9.94
CA CYS A 98 3.35 -11.71 -8.99
C CYS A 98 4.39 -12.63 -9.67
N SER A 99 4.04 -13.24 -10.80
CA SER A 99 4.97 -14.10 -11.56
C SER A 99 6.21 -13.33 -11.99
N ASN A 100 6.03 -12.13 -12.58
CA ASN A 100 7.15 -11.31 -13.04
C ASN A 100 8.11 -10.95 -11.92
N ILE A 101 7.59 -10.60 -10.74
CA ILE A 101 8.42 -10.27 -9.57
C ILE A 101 9.22 -11.50 -9.11
N VAL A 102 8.58 -12.67 -9.03
CA VAL A 102 9.23 -13.94 -8.65
C VAL A 102 10.33 -14.30 -9.65
N ASP A 103 10.06 -14.19 -10.95
CA ASP A 103 11.02 -14.47 -12.00
C ASP A 103 12.23 -13.55 -11.90
N THR A 104 12.03 -12.25 -11.70
CA THR A 104 13.11 -11.28 -11.48
C THR A 104 13.92 -11.59 -10.22
N CYS A 105 13.28 -11.99 -9.12
CA CYS A 105 14.00 -12.41 -7.92
C CYS A 105 14.79 -13.72 -8.12
N SER A 106 14.30 -14.64 -8.96
CA SER A 106 14.98 -15.92 -9.24
C SER A 106 16.26 -15.79 -10.07
N ILE A 107 16.32 -14.75 -10.92
CA ILE A 107 17.47 -14.47 -11.80
C ILE A 107 18.52 -13.64 -11.05
N SER A 108 18.17 -13.00 -9.93
CA SER A 108 19.10 -12.22 -9.12
C SER A 108 20.08 -13.16 -8.41
N PRO A 109 21.38 -13.17 -8.77
CA PRO A 109 22.35 -13.97 -8.06
C PRO A 109 22.43 -13.44 -6.63
N HIS A 110 22.14 -14.31 -5.65
CA HIS A 110 22.27 -13.98 -4.25
C HIS A 110 23.55 -13.18 -4.01
N ALA A 111 23.43 -11.96 -3.46
CA ALA A 111 24.53 -11.34 -2.74
C ALA A 111 24.79 -12.19 -1.48
N SER A 112 25.37 -13.38 -1.68
CA SER A 112 26.00 -14.15 -0.64
C SER A 112 27.34 -13.48 -0.34
N SER A 113 27.28 -12.30 0.30
CA SER A 113 28.41 -11.82 1.09
C SER A 113 28.18 -12.30 2.51
N ARG A 114 28.75 -13.46 2.80
CA ARG A 114 28.91 -13.96 4.16
C ARG A 114 30.20 -13.39 4.75
#